data_AF-A0A6P1T170-F1
#
_entry.id   AF-A0A6P1T170-F1
#
_cell.length_a   1.000
_cell.length_b   1.000
_cell.length_c   1.000
_cell.angle_alpha   90.00
_cell.angle_beta   90.00
_cell.angle_gamma   90.00
#
_symmetry.space_group_name_H-M   'P 1'
#
loop_
_entity.id
_entity.type
_entity.pdbx_description
1 polymer ?
#
loop_
_entity_poly.entity_id
_entity_poly.type
_entity_poly.pdbx_seq_one_letter_code
_entity_poly.pdbx_strand_id
1 'polypeptide(L)' 'MRILVGLTALVPGAAMAHPGHLAEAAGHSHWIALGAIALAGGIALWAGLKGRGKEAEAEEEAEDTPEEARA' A
#
# COMPACT_ATOMS: atom_id res chain seq x y z
N MET A 1 40.06 -41.01 -12.99
CA MET A 1 40.41 -39.72 -12.35
C MET A 1 40.16 -38.51 -13.23
N ARG A 2 40.63 -38.46 -14.49
CA ARG A 2 40.51 -37.29 -15.38
C ARG A 2 39.05 -36.87 -15.68
N ILE A 3 38.15 -37.85 -15.84
CA ILE A 3 36.72 -37.62 -16.09
C ILE A 3 36.02 -36.97 -14.88
N LEU A 4 36.39 -37.40 -13.66
CA LEU A 4 35.84 -36.84 -12.42
C LEU A 4 36.28 -35.38 -12.21
N VAL A 5 37.52 -35.05 -12.57
CA VAL A 5 38.04 -33.66 -12.53
C VAL A 5 37.30 -32.76 -13.51
N GLY A 6 37.00 -33.25 -14.71
CA GLY A 6 36.20 -32.51 -15.68
C GLY A 6 34.78 -32.25 -15.21
N LEU A 7 34.12 -33.24 -14.59
CA LEU A 7 32.76 -33.10 -14.07
C LEU A 7 32.66 -32.09 -12.92
N THR A 8 33.65 -32.03 -12.03
CA THR A 8 33.64 -31.05 -10.92
C THR A 8 33.77 -29.60 -11.39
N ALA A 9 34.37 -29.36 -12.57
CA ALA A 9 34.50 -28.01 -13.13
C ALA A 9 33.17 -27.43 -13.66
N LEU A 10 32.16 -28.28 -13.85
CA LEU A 10 30.81 -27.86 -14.27
C LEU A 10 29.87 -27.60 -13.08
N VAL A 11 30.32 -27.83 -11.84
CA VAL A 11 29.50 -27.56 -10.66
C VAL A 11 29.53 -26.05 -10.39
N PRO A 12 28.39 -25.33 -10.54
CA PRO A 12 28.37 -23.91 -10.24
C PRO A 12 28.67 -23.71 -8.75
N GLY A 13 29.73 -22.95 -8.46
CA GLY A 13 30.07 -22.56 -7.09
C GLY A 13 29.04 -21.58 -6.54
N ALA A 14 28.85 -21.60 -5.21
CA ALA A 14 28.06 -20.58 -4.54
C ALA A 14 28.74 -19.21 -4.73
N ALA A 15 28.19 -18.37 -5.60
CA ALA A 15 28.61 -16.98 -5.72
C ALA A 15 28.08 -16.23 -4.50
N MET A 16 28.95 -15.94 -3.54
CA MET A 16 28.66 -15.04 -2.42
C MET A 16 28.61 -13.60 -2.94
N ALA A 17 27.58 -13.28 -3.73
CA ALA A 17 27.30 -11.90 -4.08
C ALA A 17 26.96 -11.15 -2.79
N HIS A 18 27.57 -9.98 -2.59
CA HIS A 18 27.29 -9.16 -1.42
C HIS A 18 25.78 -8.83 -1.39
N PRO A 19 25.12 -8.80 -0.22
CA PRO A 19 23.69 -8.47 -0.10
C PRO A 19 23.29 -7.15 -0.78
N GLY A 20 24.26 -6.26 -1.02
CA GLY A 20 24.08 -4.99 -1.71
C GLY A 20 23.48 -5.09 -3.12
N HIS A 21 23.64 -6.21 -3.84
CA HIS A 21 22.98 -6.37 -5.15
C HIS A 21 21.46 -6.60 -5.05
N LEU A 22 20.97 -7.16 -3.94
CA LEU A 22 19.53 -7.26 -3.67
C LEU A 22 18.94 -5.92 -3.23
N ALA A 23 19.76 -5.07 -2.61
CA ALA A 23 19.35 -3.73 -2.21
C ALA A 23 19.06 -2.82 -3.41
N GLU A 24 19.75 -2.99 -4.55
CA GLU A 24 19.39 -2.30 -5.80
C GLU A 24 18.02 -2.74 -6.33
N ALA A 25 17.67 -4.03 -6.22
CA ALA A 25 16.38 -4.55 -6.68
C ALA A 25 15.19 -3.99 -5.88
N ALA A 26 15.39 -3.70 -4.59
CA ALA A 26 14.43 -3.05 -3.71
C ALA A 26 14.61 -1.51 -3.67
N GLY A 27 15.04 -0.90 -4.78
CA GLY A 27 15.37 0.52 -4.87
C GLY A 27 14.26 1.47 -4.39
N HIS A 28 14.67 2.67 -3.98
CA HIS A 28 13.89 3.74 -3.32
C HIS A 28 12.47 3.98 -3.87
N SER A 29 12.24 3.76 -5.16
CA SER A 29 10.92 3.90 -5.79
C SER A 29 9.84 3.02 -5.17
N HIS A 30 10.18 1.82 -4.68
CA HIS A 30 9.22 0.92 -4.03
C HIS A 30 8.72 1.51 -2.71
N TRP A 31 9.61 2.06 -1.89
CA TRP A 31 9.25 2.69 -0.63
C TRP A 31 8.46 3.99 -0.84
N ILE A 32 8.78 4.76 -1.88
CA ILE A 32 7.99 5.94 -2.27
C ILE A 32 6.58 5.52 -2.70
N ALA A 33 6.44 4.46 -3.50
CA ALA A 33 5.15 3.94 -3.92
C ALA A 33 4.32 3.45 -2.73
N LEU A 34 4.93 2.71 -1.80
CA LEU A 34 4.26 2.29 -0.56
C LEU A 34 3.84 3.49 0.31
N GLY A 35 4.70 4.50 0.43
CA GLY A 35 4.39 5.74 1.13
C GLY A 35 3.21 6.49 0.50
N ALA A 36 3.14 6.57 -0.82
CA ALA A 36 2.05 7.20 -1.55
C ALA A 36 0.72 6.46 -1.33
N ILE A 37 0.72 5.12 -1.38
CA ILE A 37 -0.47 4.30 -1.11
C ILE A 37 -0.95 4.50 0.32
N ALA A 38 -0.05 4.47 1.30
CA ALA A 38 -0.39 4.68 2.70
C ALA A 38 -1.01 6.08 2.94
N LEU A 39 -0.43 7.12 2.32
CA LEU A 39 -0.94 8.48 2.41
C LEU A 39 -2.35 8.61 1.81
N ALA A 40 -2.55 8.06 0.61
CA ALA A 40 -3.86 8.08 -0.06
C ALA A 40 -4.93 7.35 0.77
N GLY A 41 -4.59 6.18 1.32
CA GLY A 41 -5.47 5.43 2.21
C GLY A 41 -5.81 6.20 3.49
N GLY A 42 -4.84 6.86 4.10
CA GLY A 42 -5.06 7.71 5.28
C GLY A 42 -6.01 8.87 5.02
N ILE A 43 -5.85 9.56 3.88
CA ILE A 43 -6.75 10.65 3.48
C ILE A 43 -8.17 10.13 3.23
N ALA A 44 -8.31 9.00 2.51
CA ALA A 44 -9.62 8.41 2.21
C ALA A 44 -10.36 8.00 3.48
N LEU A 45 -9.67 7.35 4.42
CA LEU A 45 -10.24 6.98 5.73
C LEU A 45 -10.65 8.22 6.54
N TRP A 46 -9.79 9.24 6.60
CA TRP A 46 -10.08 10.47 7.33
C TRP A 46 -11.29 11.21 6.74
N ALA A 47 -11.37 11.33 5.41
CA ALA A 47 -12.50 11.94 4.73
C ALA A 47 -13.81 11.16 4.97
N GLY A 48 -13.76 9.83 4.89
CA GLY A 48 -14.92 8.98 5.18
C GLY A 48 -15.42 9.11 6.62
N LEU A 49 -14.52 9.14 7.60
CA LEU A 49 -14.88 9.35 9.00
C LEU A 49 -15.48 10.74 9.25
N LYS A 50 -14.94 11.79 8.60
CA LYS A 50 -15.42 13.16 8.74
C LYS A 50 -16.77 13.40 8.04
N GLY A 51 -17.00 12.75 6.90
CA GLY A 51 -18.27 12.86 6.15
C GLY A 51 -19.46 12.31 6.92
N ARG A 52 -19.28 11.20 7.64
CA ARG A 52 -20.36 10.56 8.44
C ARG A 52 -20.93 11.46 9.56
N GLY A 53 -20.14 12.39 10.08
CA GLY A 53 -20.65 13.35 11.07
C GLY A 53 -21.57 14.41 10.47
N LYS A 54 -21.36 14.76 9.20
CA LYS A 54 -22.16 15.77 8.48
C LYS A 54 -23.44 15.21 7.88
N GLU A 55 -23.43 13.97 7.42
CA GLU A 55 -24.65 13.28 6.98
C GLU A 55 -25.64 13.10 8.12
N ALA A 56 -25.16 12.76 9.32
CA ALA A 56 -26.02 12.61 10.50
C ALA A 56 -26.66 13.94 10.95
N GLU A 57 -25.93 15.06 10.92
CA GLU A 57 -26.49 16.40 11.23
C GLU A 57 -27.49 16.87 10.15
N ALA A 58 -27.24 16.55 8.87
CA ALA A 58 -28.12 16.96 7.78
C ALA A 58 -29.43 16.16 7.71
N GLU A 59 -29.43 14.90 8.16
CA GLU A 59 -30.67 14.10 8.31
C GLU A 59 -31.51 14.59 9.50
N GLU A 60 -30.89 15.03 10.60
CA GLU A 60 -31.60 15.56 11.78
C GLU A 60 -32.25 16.93 11.48
N GLU A 61 -31.61 17.80 10.69
CA GLU A 61 -32.19 19.09 10.27
C GLU A 61 -33.35 18.95 9.25
N ALA A 62 -33.40 17.84 8.50
CA ALA A 62 -34.45 17.60 7.50
C ALA A 62 -35.76 17.09 8.12
N GLU A 63 -35.71 16.37 9.25
CA GLU A 63 -36.89 15.90 9.97
C GLU A 63 -37.58 17.00 10.81
N ASP A 64 -36.90 18.13 11.09
CA ASP A 64 -37.42 19.21 11.95
C ASP A 64 -38.03 20.41 11.17
N THR A 65 -38.26 20.25 9.85
CA THR A 65 -39.03 21.25 9.07
C THR A 65 -40.53 20.98 9.22
N PRO A 66 -41.32 21.89 9.83
CA PRO A 66 -42.73 21.65 10.11
C PRO A 66 -43.54 21.63 8.81
N GLU A 67 -44.01 20.44 8.43
CA GLU A 67 -44.98 20.19 7.36
C GLU A 67 -46.41 20.62 7.79
N GLU A 68 -46.59 21.86 8.25
CA GLU A 68 -47.92 22.37 8.66
C GLU A 68 -48.16 23.82 8.19
N ALA A 69 -47.98 24.04 6.88
CA ALA A 69 -48.46 25.24 6.22
C ALA A 69 -49.10 24.91 4.87
N ARG A 70 -50.17 24.09 4.86
CA ARG A 70 -51.26 24.08 3.85
C ARG A 70 -52.23 22.90 4.07
N ALA A 71 -53.39 23.18 4.68
CA ALA A 71 -54.67 22.55 4.37
C ALA A 71 -55.81 23.48 4.83
#